data_AF-A0A177MXX6-F1
#
_entry.id   AF-A0A177MXX6-F1
#
_cell.length_a   1.000
_cell.length_b   1.000
_cell.length_c   1.000
_cell.angle_alpha   90.00
_cell.angle_beta   90.00
_cell.angle_gamma   90.00
#
_symmetry.space_group_name_H-M   'P 1'
#
loop_
_entity.id
_entity.type
_entity.pdbx_description
1 polymer ?
#
loop_
_entity_poly.entity_id
_entity_poly.type
_entity_poly.pdbx_seq_one_letter_code
_entity_poly.pdbx_strand_id
1 'polypeptide(L)'
;MHAGEYIHDHFSKIVIRSQVAIALTLLLLLPAANFFYPTDYNLKAGIHGVSAILAIVIGTYLTHRAIPLLKGMHVRLESLRRWVLIATLLNLTGAISGNWIYMRYRGQDGPRDWILAHVPNFHNVLMEFKEFVSLFPFPLMLAATFTLYYYGMPIQYRRDITRFVGITILVSWSFLLLGFAAGLVLAKLRFV
;
A
#
# COMPACT_ATOMS: atom_id res chain seq x y z
N MET A 1 -4.94 -12.70 -31.06
CA MET A 1 -5.34 -11.28 -30.92
C MET A 1 -4.06 -10.47 -30.77
N HIS A 2 -3.79 -9.53 -31.68
CA HIS A 2 -2.66 -8.62 -31.54
C HIS A 2 -2.88 -7.76 -30.29
N ALA A 3 -1.90 -7.75 -29.38
CA ALA A 3 -1.93 -6.83 -28.26
C ALA A 3 -1.71 -5.41 -28.80
N GLY A 4 -2.66 -4.49 -28.54
CA GLY A 4 -2.51 -3.09 -28.94
C GLY A 4 -1.36 -2.41 -28.20
N GLU A 5 -0.75 -1.40 -28.84
CA GLU A 5 0.25 -0.54 -28.20
C GLU A 5 -0.36 0.25 -27.04
N TYR A 6 0.44 0.46 -25.98
CA TYR A 6 -0.01 1.21 -24.83
C TYR A 6 -0.09 2.71 -25.13
N ILE A 7 -1.30 3.19 -25.41
CA ILE A 7 -1.59 4.62 -25.50
C ILE A 7 -2.13 5.09 -24.14
N HIS A 8 -1.57 6.18 -23.61
CA HIS A 8 -2.11 6.84 -22.42
C HIS A 8 -3.49 7.42 -22.73
N ASP A 9 -4.52 6.62 -22.49
CA ASP A 9 -5.90 7.07 -22.61
C ASP A 9 -6.29 8.03 -21.48
N HIS A 10 -7.47 8.62 -21.61
CA HIS A 10 -7.99 9.59 -20.67
C HIS A 10 -8.02 9.04 -19.24
N PHE A 11 -8.41 7.77 -19.07
CA PHE A 11 -8.44 7.09 -17.78
C PHE A 11 -7.04 6.98 -17.16
N SER A 12 -6.05 6.48 -17.90
CA SER A 12 -4.67 6.38 -17.43
C SER A 12 -4.11 7.75 -17.02
N LYS A 13 -4.43 8.82 -17.75
CA LYS A 13 -4.03 10.19 -17.40
C LYS A 13 -4.67 10.67 -16.09
N ILE A 14 -5.96 10.40 -15.88
CA ILE A 14 -6.63 10.71 -14.61
C ILE A 14 -5.95 9.98 -13.46
N VAL A 15 -5.71 8.67 -13.58
CA VAL A 15 -5.06 7.88 -12.51
C VAL A 15 -3.70 8.47 -12.13
N ILE A 16 -2.86 8.79 -13.12
CA ILE A 16 -1.54 9.41 -12.89
C ILE A 16 -1.71 10.74 -12.14
N ARG A 17 -2.60 11.62 -12.62
CA ARG A 17 -2.83 12.94 -11.99
C ARG A 17 -3.33 12.82 -10.56
N SER A 18 -4.26 11.91 -10.30
CA SER A 18 -4.78 11.63 -8.96
C SER A 18 -3.67 11.11 -8.05
N GLN A 19 -2.82 10.19 -8.52
CA GLN A 19 -1.70 9.67 -7.74
C GLN A 19 -0.66 10.74 -7.41
N VAL A 20 -0.36 11.63 -8.37
CA VAL A 20 0.53 12.78 -8.15
C VAL A 20 -0.07 13.73 -7.11
N ALA A 21 -1.36 14.07 -7.23
CA ALA A 21 -2.03 14.95 -6.28
C ALA A 21 -2.03 14.35 -4.86
N ILE A 22 -2.39 13.07 -4.73
CA ILE A 22 -2.36 12.34 -3.47
C ILE A 22 -0.94 12.31 -2.88
N ALA A 23 0.06 11.95 -3.68
CA ALA A 23 1.45 11.91 -3.22
C ALA A 23 1.94 13.28 -2.74
N LEU A 24 1.63 14.36 -3.47
CA LEU A 24 1.95 15.72 -3.08
C LEU A 24 1.26 16.10 -1.76
N THR A 25 -0.03 15.83 -1.61
CA THR A 25 -0.76 16.08 -0.37
C THR A 25 -0.13 15.35 0.81
N LEU A 26 0.15 14.05 0.67
CA LEU A 26 0.76 13.26 1.73
C LEU A 26 2.17 13.75 2.09
N LEU A 27 2.96 14.14 1.08
CA LEU A 27 4.31 14.66 1.28
C LEU A 27 4.29 16.01 2.00
N LEU A 28 3.35 16.89 1.69
CA LEU A 28 3.19 18.20 2.36
C LEU A 28 2.65 18.05 3.79
N LEU A 29 1.85 17.01 4.07
CA LEU A 29 1.36 16.72 5.41
C LEU A 29 2.46 16.22 6.35
N LEU A 30 3.51 15.56 5.85
CA LEU A 30 4.62 15.07 6.66
C LEU A 30 5.36 16.17 7.45
N PRO A 31 5.91 17.24 6.83
CA PRO A 31 6.58 18.32 7.55
C PRO A 31 5.61 19.14 8.39
N ALA A 32 4.39 19.40 7.90
CA ALA A 32 3.36 20.11 8.66
C ALA A 32 3.04 19.36 9.96
N ALA A 33 2.81 18.05 9.88
CA ALA A 33 2.51 17.27 11.07
C ALA A 33 3.73 17.08 11.98
N ASN A 34 4.96 17.06 11.43
CA ASN A 34 6.18 17.02 12.24
C ASN A 34 6.43 18.31 13.01
N PHE A 35 6.05 19.47 12.45
CA PHE A 35 6.13 20.76 13.13
C PHE A 35 5.24 20.81 14.38
N PHE A 36 4.02 20.27 14.30
CA PHE A 36 3.09 20.26 15.43
C PHE A 36 3.32 19.11 16.43
N TYR A 37 3.85 17.96 15.98
CA TYR A 37 4.01 16.74 16.79
C TYR A 37 5.32 15.99 16.47
N PRO A 38 6.44 16.28 17.17
CA PRO A 38 7.70 15.52 17.05
C PRO A 38 7.58 14.13 17.68
N THR A 39 8.43 13.17 17.30
CA THR A 39 8.41 11.79 17.82
C THR A 39 9.81 11.26 18.13
N ASP A 40 9.95 10.52 19.24
CA ASP A 40 11.24 10.01 19.76
C ASP A 40 11.51 8.52 19.42
N TYR A 41 10.56 7.82 18.78
CA TYR A 41 10.63 6.37 18.56
C TYR A 41 11.40 5.98 17.28
N ASN A 42 12.71 6.21 17.26
CA ASN A 42 13.42 6.41 15.99
C ASN A 42 13.55 5.18 15.06
N LEU A 43 14.03 4.02 15.53
CA LEU A 43 14.50 2.97 14.62
C LEU A 43 13.38 2.05 14.16
N LYS A 44 12.55 1.55 15.08
CA LYS A 44 11.43 0.65 14.75
C LYS A 44 10.37 1.36 13.92
N ALA A 45 10.03 2.60 14.27
CA ALA A 45 9.13 3.41 13.45
C ALA A 45 9.79 3.81 12.13
N GLY A 46 11.09 4.09 12.12
CA GLY A 46 11.85 4.36 10.89
C GLY A 46 11.81 3.20 9.90
N ILE A 47 12.09 1.97 10.35
CA ILE A 47 12.03 0.77 9.51
C ILE A 47 10.61 0.58 8.95
N HIS A 48 9.59 0.67 9.79
CA HIS A 48 8.21 0.54 9.33
C HIS A 48 7.84 1.65 8.34
N GLY A 49 8.15 2.90 8.66
CA GLY A 49 7.87 4.06 7.81
C GLY A 49 8.52 3.93 6.43
N VAL A 50 9.81 3.58 6.37
CA VAL A 50 10.52 3.34 5.10
C VAL A 50 9.87 2.18 4.33
N SER A 51 9.56 1.07 5.00
CA SER A 51 8.93 -0.08 4.35
C SER A 51 7.55 0.27 3.77
N ALA A 52 6.74 1.05 4.50
CA ALA A 52 5.42 1.49 4.07
C ALA A 52 5.52 2.48 2.88
N ILE A 53 6.47 3.41 2.92
CA ILE A 53 6.74 4.36 1.81
C ILE A 53 7.17 3.58 0.55
N LEU A 54 8.10 2.65 0.68
CA LEU A 54 8.53 1.83 -0.46
C LEU A 54 7.38 0.97 -1.00
N ALA A 55 6.57 0.38 -0.13
CA ALA A 55 5.42 -0.42 -0.53
C ALA A 55 4.39 0.40 -1.31
N ILE A 56 4.10 1.64 -0.92
CA ILE A 56 3.17 2.50 -1.66
C ILE A 56 3.77 3.01 -2.97
N VAL A 57 5.06 3.32 -3.01
CA VAL A 57 5.76 3.71 -4.26
C VAL A 57 5.73 2.58 -5.28
N ILE A 58 6.12 1.36 -4.87
CA ILE A 58 6.08 0.20 -5.77
C ILE A 58 4.66 -0.19 -6.13
N GLY A 59 3.71 -0.12 -5.18
CA GLY A 59 2.29 -0.35 -5.45
C GLY A 59 1.74 0.62 -6.51
N THR A 60 2.10 1.90 -6.40
CA THR A 60 1.73 2.96 -7.37
C THR A 60 2.36 2.69 -8.74
N TYR A 61 3.63 2.29 -8.78
CA TYR A 61 4.25 1.84 -10.03
C TYR A 61 3.48 0.65 -10.65
N LEU A 62 3.08 -0.32 -9.84
CA LEU A 62 2.35 -1.50 -10.28
C LEU A 62 0.95 -1.18 -10.81
N THR A 63 0.28 -0.11 -10.36
CA THR A 63 -1.01 0.28 -10.95
C THR A 63 -0.88 0.63 -12.43
N HIS A 64 0.23 1.25 -12.83
CA HIS A 64 0.52 1.57 -14.23
C HIS A 64 0.81 0.33 -15.08
N ARG A 65 1.11 -0.81 -14.46
CA ARG A 65 1.24 -2.12 -15.14
C ARG A 65 -0.05 -2.92 -15.11
N ALA A 66 -0.83 -2.78 -14.04
CA ALA A 66 -2.12 -3.45 -13.87
C ALA A 66 -3.17 -2.93 -14.88
N ILE A 67 -3.25 -1.62 -15.11
CA ILE A 67 -4.22 -1.05 -16.06
C ILE A 67 -4.05 -1.61 -17.48
N PRO A 68 -2.84 -1.64 -18.08
CA PRO A 68 -2.63 -2.33 -19.35
C PRO A 68 -2.96 -3.82 -19.33
N LEU A 69 -2.61 -4.51 -18.24
CA LEU A 69 -2.89 -5.94 -18.07
C LEU A 69 -4.41 -6.23 -18.10
N LEU A 70 -5.21 -5.40 -17.42
CA LEU A 70 -6.68 -5.47 -17.44
C LEU A 70 -7.24 -5.29 -18.85
N LYS A 71 -6.74 -4.27 -19.56
CA LYS A 71 -7.15 -3.94 -20.92
C LYS A 71 -6.68 -4.95 -21.97
N GLY A 72 -5.70 -5.79 -21.64
CA GLY A 72 -5.16 -6.80 -22.56
C GLY A 72 -4.12 -6.27 -23.52
N MET A 73 -3.50 -5.17 -23.12
CA MET A 73 -2.35 -4.61 -23.81
C MET A 73 -1.09 -5.39 -23.42
N HIS A 74 -0.06 -5.25 -24.25
CA HIS A 74 1.20 -5.92 -24.00
C HIS A 74 1.84 -5.41 -22.69
N VAL A 75 2.18 -6.33 -21.79
CA VAL A 75 2.91 -6.05 -20.56
C VAL A 75 4.10 -6.99 -20.50
N ARG A 76 5.27 -6.45 -20.16
CA ARG A 76 6.48 -7.27 -19.92
C ARG A 76 6.28 -8.11 -18.66
N LEU A 77 5.76 -9.33 -18.81
CA LEU A 77 5.36 -10.19 -17.69
C LEU A 77 6.50 -10.57 -16.76
N GLU A 78 7.73 -10.74 -17.26
CA GLU A 78 8.90 -11.00 -16.42
C GLU A 78 9.18 -9.83 -15.47
N SER A 79 9.07 -8.61 -15.98
CA SER A 79 9.22 -7.40 -15.16
C SER A 79 8.08 -7.28 -14.16
N LEU A 80 6.84 -7.55 -14.59
CA LEU A 80 5.68 -7.54 -13.70
C LEU A 80 5.87 -8.54 -12.54
N ARG A 81 6.29 -9.77 -12.82
CA ARG A 81 6.57 -10.82 -11.81
C ARG A 81 7.55 -10.34 -10.74
N ARG A 82 8.68 -9.77 -11.16
CA ARG A 82 9.70 -9.25 -10.24
C ARG A 82 9.16 -8.13 -9.38
N TRP A 83 8.45 -7.17 -9.97
CA TRP A 83 7.90 -6.03 -9.22
C TRP A 83 6.78 -6.42 -8.26
N VAL A 84 5.90 -7.37 -8.62
CA VAL A 84 4.86 -7.88 -7.71
C VAL A 84 5.49 -8.71 -6.58
N LEU A 85 6.55 -9.48 -6.85
CA LEU A 85 7.31 -10.17 -5.80
C LEU A 85 7.97 -9.17 -4.84
N ILE A 86 8.64 -8.13 -5.35
CA ILE A 86 9.22 -7.06 -4.53
C ILE A 86 8.14 -6.39 -3.68
N ALA A 87 6.98 -6.05 -4.28
CA ALA A 87 5.85 -5.50 -3.54
C ALA A 87 5.37 -6.45 -2.45
N THR A 88 5.28 -7.75 -2.71
CA THR A 88 4.88 -8.76 -1.72
C THR A 88 5.83 -8.79 -0.54
N LEU A 89 7.15 -8.78 -0.79
CA LEU A 89 8.17 -8.76 0.26
C LEU A 89 8.15 -7.46 1.07
N LEU A 90 7.94 -6.31 0.41
CA LEU A 90 7.78 -5.01 1.08
C LEU A 90 6.52 -4.97 1.94
N ASN A 91 5.40 -5.50 1.47
CA ASN A 91 4.16 -5.57 2.25
C ASN A 91 4.29 -6.54 3.43
N LEU A 92 4.98 -7.67 3.26
CA LEU A 92 5.31 -8.57 4.38
C LEU A 92 6.18 -7.86 5.42
N THR A 93 7.21 -7.14 4.97
CA THR A 93 8.10 -6.35 5.83
C THR A 93 7.32 -5.25 6.56
N GLY A 94 6.40 -4.57 5.86
CA GLY A 94 5.49 -3.58 6.43
C GLY A 94 4.57 -4.17 7.49
N ALA A 95 4.01 -5.36 7.27
CA ALA A 95 3.18 -6.05 8.25
C ALA A 95 3.98 -6.47 9.50
N ILE A 96 5.16 -7.08 9.31
CA ILE A 96 6.03 -7.50 10.41
C ILE A 96 6.50 -6.29 11.23
N SER A 97 7.02 -5.25 10.57
CA SER A 97 7.49 -4.04 11.26
C SER A 97 6.34 -3.22 11.86
N GLY A 98 5.15 -3.27 11.25
CA GLY A 98 3.94 -2.65 11.78
C GLY A 98 3.53 -3.23 13.12
N ASN A 99 3.73 -4.55 13.31
CA ASN A 99 3.51 -5.19 14.61
C ASN A 99 4.43 -4.64 15.70
N TRP A 100 5.64 -4.16 15.38
CA TRP A 100 6.51 -3.54 16.38
C TRP A 100 5.93 -2.24 16.93
N ILE A 101 5.38 -1.40 16.05
CA ILE A 101 4.68 -0.19 16.45
C ILE A 101 3.38 -0.56 17.19
N TYR A 102 2.69 -1.59 16.72
CA TYR A 102 1.45 -2.06 17.33
C TYR A 102 1.64 -2.53 18.77
N MET A 103 2.73 -3.23 19.08
CA MET A 103 3.05 -3.65 20.45
C MET A 103 3.25 -2.43 21.37
N ARG A 104 3.94 -1.38 20.91
CA ARG A 104 4.08 -0.13 21.68
C ARG A 104 2.73 0.58 21.84
N TYR A 105 1.91 0.56 20.78
CA TYR A 105 0.57 1.12 20.79
C TYR A 105 -0.33 0.46 21.85
N ARG A 106 -0.29 -0.88 21.96
CA ARG A 106 -1.10 -1.71 22.88
C ARG A 106 -0.48 -1.90 24.27
N GLY A 107 0.77 -1.52 24.48
CA GLY A 107 1.45 -1.66 25.78
C GLY A 107 0.76 -0.82 26.86
N GLN A 108 0.98 -1.19 28.12
CA GLN A 108 0.53 -0.40 29.28
C GLN A 108 1.06 1.04 29.18
N ASP A 109 0.21 2.01 29.50
CA ASP A 109 0.50 3.44 29.35
C ASP A 109 0.86 3.81 27.88
N GLY A 110 0.32 3.01 26.96
CA GLY A 110 0.51 3.16 25.53
C GLY A 110 -0.33 4.30 24.93
N PRO A 111 -0.01 4.73 23.69
CA PRO A 111 -0.86 5.66 22.96
C PRO A 111 -2.33 5.23 22.90
N ARG A 112 -2.62 3.92 22.92
CA ARG A 112 -3.99 3.41 23.01
C ARG A 112 -4.74 3.90 24.24
N ASP A 113 -4.13 3.81 25.42
CA ASP A 113 -4.81 4.12 26.68
C ASP A 113 -5.17 5.60 26.73
N TRP A 114 -4.27 6.46 26.23
CA TRP A 114 -4.54 7.88 26.06
C TRP A 114 -5.69 8.16 25.08
N ILE A 115 -5.68 7.52 23.90
CA ILE A 115 -6.73 7.70 22.88
C ILE A 115 -8.08 7.24 23.43
N LEU A 116 -8.15 6.11 24.12
CA LEU A 116 -9.40 5.64 24.73
C LEU A 116 -9.92 6.58 25.81
N ALA A 117 -9.04 7.21 26.58
CA ALA A 117 -9.42 8.15 27.63
C ALA A 117 -9.91 9.50 27.09
N HIS A 118 -9.41 9.98 25.94
CA HIS A 118 -9.66 11.34 25.45
C HIS A 118 -10.48 11.40 24.15
N VAL A 119 -10.30 10.43 23.25
CA VAL A 119 -10.90 10.40 21.92
C VAL A 119 -11.37 8.96 21.55
N PRO A 120 -12.24 8.31 22.34
CA PRO A 120 -12.62 6.91 22.15
C PRO A 120 -13.30 6.64 20.80
N ASN A 121 -14.11 7.57 20.30
CA ASN A 121 -14.76 7.44 18.98
C ASN A 121 -13.73 7.38 17.84
N PHE A 122 -12.61 8.08 18.01
CA PHE A 122 -11.52 8.03 17.04
C PHE A 122 -10.83 6.66 17.04
N HIS A 123 -10.66 6.03 18.22
CA HIS A 123 -10.14 4.67 18.32
C HIS A 123 -11.02 3.68 17.55
N ASN A 124 -12.31 3.65 17.89
CA ASN A 124 -13.24 2.65 17.35
C ASN A 124 -13.38 2.75 15.83
N VAL A 125 -13.31 3.95 15.26
CA VAL A 125 -13.44 4.12 13.81
C VAL A 125 -12.09 3.98 13.10
N LEU A 126 -11.07 4.74 13.48
CA LEU A 126 -9.84 4.81 12.67
C LEU A 126 -8.87 3.67 12.99
N MET A 127 -8.72 3.27 14.25
CA MET A 127 -7.75 2.23 14.61
C MET A 127 -8.21 0.85 14.17
N GLU A 128 -9.47 0.48 14.45
CA GLU A 128 -10.00 -0.82 14.04
C GLU A 128 -10.01 -0.96 12.51
N PHE A 129 -10.44 0.09 11.79
CA PHE A 129 -10.39 0.13 10.34
C PHE A 129 -8.95 0.02 9.82
N LYS A 130 -8.01 0.78 10.39
CA LYS A 130 -6.60 0.79 9.98
C LYS A 130 -5.93 -0.56 10.22
N GLU A 131 -6.20 -1.20 11.35
CA GLU A 131 -5.67 -2.54 11.69
C GLU A 131 -6.13 -3.58 10.67
N PHE A 132 -7.40 -3.54 10.24
CA PHE A 132 -7.92 -4.45 9.23
C PHE A 132 -7.36 -4.15 7.83
N VAL A 133 -7.51 -2.90 7.36
CA VAL A 133 -7.17 -2.48 5.99
C VAL A 133 -5.69 -2.63 5.69
N SER A 134 -4.81 -2.30 6.65
CA SER A 134 -3.35 -2.31 6.41
C SER A 134 -2.78 -3.71 6.26
N LEU A 135 -3.52 -4.77 6.62
CA LEU A 135 -3.08 -6.16 6.51
C LEU A 135 -3.45 -6.81 5.17
N PHE A 136 -4.46 -6.31 4.44
CA PHE A 136 -4.88 -6.85 3.15
C PHE A 136 -3.86 -6.78 2.01
N PRO A 137 -2.99 -5.76 1.92
CA PRO A 137 -2.04 -5.67 0.81
C PRO A 137 -1.13 -6.89 0.69
N PHE A 138 -0.66 -7.46 1.81
CA PHE A 138 0.21 -8.65 1.78
C PHE A 138 -0.46 -9.89 1.15
N PRO A 139 -1.59 -10.43 1.65
CA PRO A 139 -2.22 -11.60 1.07
C PRO A 139 -2.67 -11.39 -0.38
N LEU A 140 -3.10 -10.17 -0.74
CA LEU A 140 -3.45 -9.85 -2.12
C LEU A 140 -2.24 -9.84 -3.05
N MET A 141 -1.14 -9.19 -2.66
CA MET A 141 0.10 -9.22 -3.44
C MET A 141 0.70 -10.63 -3.51
N LEU A 142 0.60 -11.41 -2.43
CA LEU A 142 0.99 -12.82 -2.41
C LEU A 142 0.17 -13.66 -3.40
N ALA A 143 -1.15 -13.48 -3.44
CA ALA A 143 -2.03 -14.16 -4.39
C ALA A 143 -1.69 -13.79 -5.84
N ALA A 144 -1.44 -12.50 -6.12
CA ALA A 144 -1.00 -12.03 -7.43
C ALA A 144 0.37 -12.62 -7.83
N THR A 145 1.33 -12.63 -6.90
CA THR A 145 2.66 -13.23 -7.09
C THR A 145 2.55 -14.71 -7.39
N PHE A 146 1.84 -15.46 -6.54
CA PHE A 146 1.62 -16.89 -6.71
C PHE A 146 1.01 -17.18 -8.08
N THR A 147 -0.04 -16.46 -8.47
CA THR A 147 -0.71 -16.63 -9.76
C THR A 147 0.25 -16.39 -10.92
N LEU A 148 1.02 -15.30 -10.90
CA LEU A 148 1.98 -14.97 -11.96
C LEU A 148 3.13 -15.98 -12.07
N TYR A 149 3.55 -16.59 -10.96
CA TYR A 149 4.63 -17.58 -10.95
C TYR A 149 4.13 -18.99 -11.29
N TYR A 150 2.97 -19.38 -10.79
CA TYR A 150 2.35 -20.69 -11.02
C TYR A 150 2.01 -20.89 -12.50
N TYR A 151 1.35 -19.91 -13.13
CA TYR A 151 0.98 -20.01 -14.55
C TYR A 151 2.14 -19.65 -15.50
N GLY A 152 3.23 -19.06 -14.98
CA GLY A 152 4.40 -18.69 -15.75
C GLY A 152 4.11 -17.73 -16.92
N MET A 153 4.98 -17.73 -17.93
CA MET A 153 4.83 -16.89 -19.12
C MET A 153 3.60 -17.20 -19.98
N PRO A 154 3.12 -18.47 -20.09
CA PRO A 154 1.89 -18.79 -20.81
C PRO A 154 0.63 -18.07 -20.31
N ILE A 155 0.65 -17.48 -19.10
CA ILE A 155 -0.47 -16.69 -18.56
C ILE A 155 -0.92 -15.56 -19.50
N GLN A 156 -0.06 -15.06 -20.39
CA GLN A 156 -0.42 -14.04 -21.39
C GLN A 156 -1.61 -14.44 -22.28
N TYR A 157 -1.82 -15.75 -22.49
CA TYR A 157 -2.93 -16.27 -23.28
C TYR A 157 -4.22 -16.46 -22.45
N ARG A 158 -4.16 -16.25 -21.14
CA ARG A 158 -5.27 -16.43 -20.18
C ARG A 158 -5.79 -15.07 -19.71
N ARG A 159 -6.74 -14.53 -20.47
CA ARG A 159 -7.32 -13.18 -20.24
C ARG A 159 -8.09 -13.07 -18.92
N ASP A 160 -8.75 -14.15 -18.52
CA ASP A 160 -9.39 -14.34 -17.21
C ASP A 160 -8.39 -14.13 -16.07
N ILE A 161 -7.26 -14.86 -16.12
CA ILE A 161 -6.27 -14.86 -15.05
C ILE A 161 -5.49 -13.55 -15.01
N THR A 162 -5.09 -13.01 -16.16
CA THR A 162 -4.39 -11.71 -16.22
C THR A 162 -5.27 -10.56 -15.72
N ARG A 163 -6.59 -10.61 -15.96
CA ARG A 163 -7.53 -9.66 -15.37
C ARG A 163 -7.63 -9.80 -13.85
N PHE A 164 -7.75 -11.04 -13.36
CA PHE A 164 -7.73 -11.31 -11.92
C PHE A 164 -6.47 -10.71 -11.27
N VAL A 165 -5.28 -10.96 -11.82
CA VAL A 165 -4.03 -10.37 -11.32
C VAL A 165 -4.07 -8.84 -11.32
N GLY A 166 -4.54 -8.23 -12.42
CA GLY A 166 -4.66 -6.77 -12.51
C GLY A 166 -5.60 -6.18 -11.46
N ILE A 167 -6.77 -6.79 -11.23
CA ILE A 167 -7.74 -6.35 -10.22
C ILE A 167 -7.11 -6.48 -8.83
N THR A 168 -6.49 -7.63 -8.53
CA THR A 168 -5.85 -7.90 -7.24
C THR A 168 -4.77 -6.87 -6.93
N ILE A 169 -3.95 -6.48 -7.90
CA ILE A 169 -2.94 -5.41 -7.73
C ILE A 169 -3.60 -4.05 -7.41
N LEU A 170 -4.66 -3.67 -8.13
CA LEU A 170 -5.34 -2.38 -7.91
C LEU A 170 -6.06 -2.31 -6.56
N VAL A 171 -6.74 -3.40 -6.18
CA VAL A 171 -7.41 -3.52 -4.87
C VAL A 171 -6.36 -3.49 -3.76
N SER A 172 -5.26 -4.22 -3.92
CA SER A 172 -4.16 -4.18 -2.97
C SER A 172 -3.57 -2.78 -2.83
N TRP A 173 -3.35 -2.06 -3.93
CA TRP A 173 -2.87 -0.67 -3.88
C TRP A 173 -3.83 0.26 -3.15
N SER A 174 -5.15 0.07 -3.32
CA SER A 174 -6.17 0.86 -2.63
C SER A 174 -6.10 0.67 -1.11
N PHE A 175 -5.99 -0.58 -0.63
CA PHE A 175 -5.76 -0.86 0.79
C PHE A 175 -4.44 -0.29 1.30
N LEU A 176 -3.38 -0.37 0.49
CA LEU A 176 -2.06 0.20 0.80
C LEU A 176 -2.14 1.71 1.01
N LEU A 177 -2.84 2.42 0.12
CA LEU A 177 -3.02 3.86 0.20
C LEU A 177 -3.83 4.26 1.44
N LEU A 178 -4.95 3.58 1.69
CA LEU A 178 -5.81 3.84 2.85
C LEU A 178 -5.06 3.57 4.17
N GLY A 179 -4.35 2.44 4.26
CA GLY A 179 -3.52 2.10 5.41
C GLY A 179 -2.39 3.09 5.65
N PHE A 180 -1.72 3.54 4.58
CA PHE A 180 -0.67 4.55 4.66
C PHE A 180 -1.20 5.90 5.15
N ALA A 181 -2.31 6.39 4.57
CA ALA A 181 -2.94 7.64 4.97
C ALA A 181 -3.40 7.61 6.44
N ALA A 182 -4.07 6.52 6.86
CA ALA A 182 -4.44 6.34 8.26
C ALA A 182 -3.21 6.23 9.18
N GLY A 183 -2.16 5.53 8.74
CA GLY A 183 -0.89 5.43 9.45
C GLY A 183 -0.22 6.78 9.70
N LEU A 184 -0.25 7.69 8.72
CA LEU A 184 0.28 9.05 8.86
C LEU A 184 -0.47 9.88 9.90
N VAL A 185 -1.80 9.81 9.89
CA VAL A 185 -2.64 10.49 10.90
C VAL A 185 -2.33 9.94 12.30
N LEU A 186 -2.22 8.62 12.42
CA LEU A 186 -1.98 7.96 13.69
C LEU A 186 -0.58 8.23 14.25
N ALA A 187 0.46 8.22 13.40
CA ALA A 187 1.85 8.49 13.82
C ALA A 187 2.03 9.85 14.53
N LYS A 188 1.02 10.72 14.44
CA LYS A 188 1.02 12.07 15.02
C LYS A 188 0.09 12.21 16.22
N LEU A 189 -0.66 11.18 16.56
CA LEU A 189 -1.40 11.08 17.81
C LEU A 189 -0.48 10.54 18.90
N ARG A 190 0.15 11.47 19.62
CA ARG A 190 0.83 11.28 20.90
C ARG A 190 1.70 10.01 21.02
N PHE A 191 2.48 9.72 19.97
CA PHE A 191 3.68 8.88 20.08
C PHE A 191 4.80 9.75 20.70
N VAL A 192 4.67 10.04 22.01
CA VAL A 192 5.81 10.47 22.84
C VAL A 192 6.70 9.27 23.04
#